data_AF-A0A0F8CN92-F1
#
_entry.id   AF-A0A0F8CN92-F1
#
_cell.length_a   1.000
_cell.length_b   1.000
_cell.length_c   1.000
_cell.angle_alpha   90.00
_cell.angle_beta   90.00
_cell.angle_gamma   90.00
#
_symmetry.space_group_name_H-M   'P 1'
#
loop_
_entity.id
_entity.type
_entity.pdbx_description
1 polymer ?
#
loop_
_entity_poly.entity_id
_entity_poly.type
_entity_poly.pdbx_seq_one_letter_code
_entity_poly.pdbx_strand_id
1 'polypeptide(L)'
;MAIPDNQKFEMINRVSSSLRSPPPGSKQFETRGRFIAIEGNAPQSVLNDASAAIEKWFADKSDLDLKIWSDSRPSDGSVAMADADAEKAAISSSQEEFKTYLATIAKWHGYSQEVIQHITTKPKAKTRSPMEYKPNEIKQRGSSEPREDPTTNGPDSSADTQAKIPVALVSGGYRVTLSTRAALKIPINDAYAPLDHYQWMATMWRGIVGPDLTINVCTVKEKDFNPKCAFEQTGPNMMVVRIMEGQSLDDTLARRVGFEVAEWVRSVDLA
;
A
#
# COMPACT_ATOMS: atom_id res chain seq x y z
N MET A 1 -4.04 8.28 -28.71
CA MET A 1 -3.37 6.97 -28.59
C MET A 1 -3.24 6.63 -27.12
N ALA A 2 -3.53 5.39 -26.72
CA ALA A 2 -3.36 4.96 -25.34
C ALA A 2 -1.89 4.57 -25.08
N ILE A 3 -1.31 5.07 -24.00
CA ILE A 3 0.06 4.72 -23.59
C ILE A 3 0.03 3.27 -23.05
N PRO A 4 0.89 2.37 -23.54
CA PRO A 4 1.00 1.01 -23.01
C PRO A 4 1.38 0.97 -21.53
N ASP A 5 0.84 0.04 -20.76
CA ASP A 5 1.05 0.01 -19.30
C ASP A 5 2.50 -0.28 -18.91
N ASN A 6 3.22 -1.11 -19.66
CA ASN A 6 4.65 -1.32 -19.44
C ASN A 6 5.45 -0.02 -19.53
N GLN A 7 5.14 0.84 -20.51
CA GLN A 7 5.79 2.14 -20.66
C GLN A 7 5.48 3.08 -19.48
N LYS A 8 4.25 3.02 -18.94
CA LYS A 8 3.86 3.77 -17.74
C LYS A 8 4.66 3.34 -16.51
N PHE A 9 4.76 2.02 -16.27
CA PHE A 9 5.55 1.47 -15.15
C PHE A 9 7.03 1.81 -15.27
N GLU A 10 7.64 1.62 -16.46
CA GLU A 10 9.04 1.98 -16.70
C GLU A 10 9.31 3.45 -16.43
N MET A 11 8.44 4.34 -16.91
CA MET A 11 8.59 5.77 -16.72
C MET A 11 8.53 6.15 -15.25
N ILE A 12 7.54 5.65 -14.50
CA ILE A 12 7.37 6.02 -13.11
C ILE A 12 8.50 5.46 -12.22
N ASN A 13 8.99 4.26 -12.54
CA ASN A 13 10.09 3.61 -11.82
C ASN A 13 11.40 4.40 -11.90
N ARG A 14 11.58 5.20 -12.96
CA ARG A 14 12.76 6.08 -13.11
C ARG A 14 12.69 7.32 -12.23
N VAL A 15 11.50 7.78 -11.87
CA VAL A 15 11.30 9.03 -11.10
C VAL A 15 10.99 8.77 -9.63
N SER A 16 10.43 7.60 -9.33
CA SER A 16 10.14 7.08 -8.00
C SER A 16 10.68 5.64 -7.99
N SER A 17 11.85 5.42 -7.39
CA SER A 17 12.43 4.08 -7.32
C SER A 17 12.10 3.41 -5.99
N SER A 18 12.17 2.08 -5.93
CA SER A 18 12.12 1.41 -4.63
C SER A 18 13.29 1.84 -3.72
N LEU A 19 13.06 1.75 -2.41
CA LEU A 19 14.10 1.94 -1.41
C LEU A 19 15.13 0.82 -1.55
N ARG A 20 16.36 1.20 -1.88
CA ARG A 20 17.47 0.24 -2.06
C ARG A 20 17.73 -0.52 -0.76
N SER A 21 17.99 -1.83 -0.88
CA SER A 21 18.56 -2.60 0.20
C SER A 21 19.94 -2.03 0.56
N PRO A 22 20.25 -1.91 1.86
CA PRO A 22 21.51 -1.32 2.29
C PRO A 22 22.65 -2.36 2.06
N PRO A 23 23.90 -1.94 1.81
CA PRO A 23 25.00 -2.87 1.53
C PRO A 23 25.21 -3.88 2.67
N PRO A 24 25.72 -5.09 2.40
CA PRO A 24 26.04 -6.06 3.44
C PRO A 24 26.91 -5.43 4.55
N GLY A 25 26.49 -5.59 5.82
CA GLY A 25 27.20 -5.06 6.98
C GLY A 25 26.95 -3.58 7.30
N SER A 26 26.16 -2.87 6.48
CA SER A 26 25.74 -1.50 6.80
C SER A 26 24.69 -1.49 7.91
N LYS A 27 24.77 -0.50 8.81
CA LYS A 27 23.83 -0.30 9.92
C LYS A 27 22.81 0.80 9.61
N GLN A 28 22.52 1.02 8.33
CA GLN A 28 21.67 2.14 7.91
C GLN A 28 20.22 1.97 8.36
N PHE A 29 19.73 0.72 8.38
CA PHE A 29 18.39 0.35 8.83
C PHE A 29 18.47 -0.80 9.83
N GLU A 30 17.50 -0.90 10.73
CA GLU A 30 17.40 -2.02 11.67
C GLU A 30 16.94 -3.31 10.98
N THR A 31 16.17 -3.15 9.91
CA THR A 31 15.65 -4.21 9.04
C THR A 31 15.36 -3.65 7.64
N ARG A 32 15.06 -4.50 6.67
CA ARG A 32 14.44 -4.12 5.40
C ARG A 32 13.22 -5.01 5.17
N GLY A 33 12.05 -4.44 5.37
CA GLY A 33 10.75 -5.04 5.10
C GLY A 33 10.46 -5.12 3.62
N ARG A 34 9.18 -5.24 3.23
CA ARG A 34 8.73 -5.28 1.84
C ARG A 34 7.69 -4.20 1.59
N PHE A 35 7.77 -3.51 0.44
CA PHE A 35 6.75 -2.55 0.01
C PHE A 35 6.04 -3.04 -1.26
N ILE A 36 4.73 -3.24 -1.18
CA ILE A 36 3.88 -3.75 -2.25
C ILE A 36 2.85 -2.68 -2.63
N ALA A 37 2.59 -2.51 -3.92
CA ALA A 37 1.50 -1.67 -4.40
C ALA A 37 0.58 -2.42 -5.35
N ILE A 38 -0.73 -2.23 -5.16
CA ILE A 38 -1.76 -2.64 -6.12
C ILE A 38 -2.01 -1.47 -7.06
N GLU A 39 -1.81 -1.72 -8.34
CA GLU A 39 -1.90 -0.75 -9.43
C GLU A 39 -2.76 -1.32 -10.56
N GLY A 40 -3.04 -0.51 -11.58
CA GLY A 40 -3.68 -0.94 -12.80
C GLY A 40 -4.89 -0.12 -13.20
N ASN A 41 -5.59 -0.59 -14.23
CA ASN A 41 -6.72 0.10 -14.86
C ASN A 41 -8.10 -0.46 -14.44
N ALA A 42 -8.12 -1.51 -13.60
CA ALA A 42 -9.37 -2.08 -13.12
C ALA A 42 -10.15 -1.07 -12.23
N PRO A 43 -11.48 -1.21 -12.13
CA PRO A 43 -12.29 -0.39 -11.23
C PRO A 43 -11.80 -0.43 -9.78
N GLN A 44 -12.05 0.65 -9.04
CA GLN A 44 -11.61 0.79 -7.65
C GLN A 44 -12.05 -0.38 -6.77
N SER A 45 -13.27 -0.89 -6.95
CA SER A 45 -13.78 -2.06 -6.23
C SER A 45 -12.90 -3.29 -6.44
N VAL A 46 -12.46 -3.52 -7.68
CA VAL A 46 -11.63 -4.67 -8.05
C VAL A 46 -10.21 -4.54 -7.50
N LEU A 47 -9.65 -3.33 -7.48
CA LEU A 47 -8.37 -3.06 -6.80
C LEU A 47 -8.47 -3.33 -5.28
N ASN A 48 -9.62 -2.96 -4.68
CA ASN A 48 -9.88 -3.22 -3.28
C ASN A 48 -10.06 -4.72 -3.00
N ASP A 49 -10.70 -5.47 -3.90
CA ASP A 49 -10.83 -6.93 -3.77
C ASP A 49 -9.46 -7.61 -3.77
N ALA A 50 -8.55 -7.19 -4.65
CA ALA A 50 -7.16 -7.67 -4.65
C ALA A 50 -6.44 -7.34 -3.34
N SER A 51 -6.66 -6.14 -2.78
CA SER A 51 -6.12 -5.77 -1.47
C SER A 51 -6.66 -6.64 -0.36
N ALA A 52 -7.98 -6.84 -0.34
CA ALA A 52 -8.66 -7.67 0.65
C ALA A 52 -8.20 -9.12 0.59
N ALA A 53 -7.92 -9.64 -0.61
CA ALA A 53 -7.36 -10.98 -0.79
C ALA A 53 -5.98 -11.13 -0.11
N ILE A 54 -5.09 -10.14 -0.29
CA ILE A 54 -3.76 -10.13 0.34
C ILE A 54 -3.88 -9.97 1.86
N GLU A 55 -4.68 -9.02 2.32
CA GLU A 55 -4.91 -8.78 3.75
C GLU A 55 -5.46 -10.02 4.45
N LYS A 56 -6.48 -10.65 3.86
CA LYS A 56 -7.05 -11.91 4.36
C LYS A 56 -6.00 -13.03 4.43
N TRP A 57 -5.16 -13.15 3.41
CA TRP A 57 -4.11 -14.17 3.39
C TRP A 57 -3.03 -13.92 4.45
N PHE A 58 -2.74 -12.65 4.75
CA PHE A 58 -1.71 -12.25 5.69
C PHE A 58 -2.20 -12.26 7.14
N ALA A 59 -3.51 -12.16 7.38
CA ALA A 59 -4.11 -12.18 8.71
C ALA A 59 -3.71 -13.42 9.54
N ASP A 60 -3.55 -14.57 8.89
CA ASP A 60 -3.19 -15.85 9.53
C ASP A 60 -1.66 -16.02 9.71
N LYS A 61 -0.85 -15.03 9.31
CA LYS A 61 0.61 -15.13 9.28
C LYS A 61 1.23 -14.33 10.42
N SER A 62 1.62 -15.03 11.49
CA SER A 62 2.20 -14.41 12.69
C SER A 62 3.59 -13.82 12.46
N ASP A 63 4.28 -14.24 11.41
CA ASP A 63 5.62 -13.79 10.99
C ASP A 63 5.63 -12.46 10.23
N LEU A 64 4.46 -11.92 9.87
CA LEU A 64 4.33 -10.68 9.11
C LEU A 64 3.79 -9.54 9.98
N ASP A 65 4.27 -8.33 9.73
CA ASP A 65 3.75 -7.09 10.29
C ASP A 65 3.24 -6.18 9.16
N LEU A 66 1.98 -6.43 8.77
CA LEU A 66 1.30 -5.74 7.68
C LEU A 66 0.74 -4.38 8.14
N LYS A 67 1.10 -3.31 7.43
CA LYS A 67 0.43 -2.02 7.50
C LYS A 67 -0.06 -1.62 6.10
N ILE A 68 -1.29 -1.11 6.03
CA ILE A 68 -1.97 -0.75 4.77
C ILE A 68 -2.10 0.77 4.67
N TRP A 69 -1.79 1.31 3.50
CA TRP A 69 -2.04 2.71 3.13
C TRP A 69 -2.98 2.76 1.94
N SER A 70 -3.85 3.76 1.90
CA SER A 70 -4.78 3.95 0.80
C SER A 70 -4.95 5.42 0.46
N ASP A 71 -5.26 5.69 -0.80
CA ASP A 71 -5.79 6.99 -1.21
C ASP A 71 -7.32 6.93 -1.26
N SER A 72 -7.94 6.67 -0.11
CA SER A 72 -9.40 6.74 0.00
C SER A 72 -9.84 8.17 -0.30
N ARG A 73 -10.48 8.40 -1.45
CA ARG A 73 -11.27 9.61 -1.66
C ARG A 73 -12.38 9.64 -0.59
N PRO A 74 -12.68 10.78 0.04
CA PRO A 74 -14.03 10.98 0.56
C PRO A 74 -15.00 10.71 -0.58
N SER A 75 -16.01 9.87 -0.35
CA SER A 75 -17.14 9.66 -1.24
C SER A 75 -17.52 10.96 -1.96
N ASP A 76 -17.51 10.98 -3.30
CA ASP A 76 -18.01 12.10 -4.11
C ASP A 76 -19.47 12.36 -3.72
N GLY A 77 -19.67 13.33 -2.83
CA GLY A 77 -20.97 13.81 -2.40
C GLY A 77 -21.46 14.86 -3.39
N SER A 78 -22.58 14.56 -4.03
CA SER A 78 -23.51 15.47 -4.72
C SER A 78 -22.99 16.26 -5.92
N VAL A 79 -23.37 15.82 -7.12
CA VAL A 79 -23.65 16.74 -8.24
C VAL A 79 -25.00 17.39 -7.99
N ALA A 80 -24.99 18.65 -7.56
CA ALA A 80 -26.14 19.53 -7.63
C ALA A 80 -26.24 20.11 -9.05
N MET A 81 -27.42 19.99 -9.65
CA MET A 81 -27.76 20.59 -10.94
C MET A 81 -27.80 22.12 -10.81
N ALA A 82 -27.02 22.83 -11.62
CA ALA A 82 -27.24 24.25 -11.89
C ALA A 82 -26.82 24.58 -13.33
N ASP A 83 -27.74 25.20 -14.07
CA ASP A 83 -27.50 25.84 -15.36
C ASP A 83 -26.50 26.98 -15.19
N ALA A 84 -25.24 26.72 -15.54
CA ALA A 84 -24.19 27.72 -15.68
C ALA A 84 -23.34 27.36 -16.91
N ASP A 85 -22.87 28.38 -17.64
CA ASP A 85 -22.01 28.26 -18.83
C ASP A 85 -21.06 27.05 -18.74
N ALA A 86 -21.34 26.04 -19.57
CA ALA A 86 -20.69 24.73 -19.53
C ALA A 86 -19.15 24.82 -19.63
N GLU A 87 -18.64 25.85 -20.30
CA GLU A 87 -17.22 26.10 -20.47
C GLU A 87 -16.55 26.58 -19.17
N LYS A 88 -17.17 27.49 -18.42
CA LYS A 88 -16.67 27.91 -17.09
C LYS A 88 -16.75 26.77 -16.08
N ALA A 89 -17.81 25.97 -16.13
CA ALA A 89 -17.96 24.80 -15.28
C ALA A 89 -16.88 23.74 -15.57
N ALA A 90 -16.56 23.51 -16.85
CA ALA A 90 -15.50 22.58 -17.26
C ALA A 90 -14.09 23.05 -16.87
N ILE A 91 -13.77 24.34 -17.05
CA ILE A 91 -12.49 24.93 -16.63
C ILE A 91 -12.33 24.83 -15.11
N SER A 92 -13.37 25.17 -14.35
CA SER A 92 -13.37 25.04 -12.89
C SER A 92 -13.14 23.59 -12.46
N SER A 93 -13.85 22.63 -13.06
CA SER A 93 -13.70 21.21 -12.79
C SER A 93 -12.28 20.69 -13.10
N SER A 94 -11.68 21.13 -14.21
CA SER A 94 -10.30 20.78 -14.56
C SER A 94 -9.29 21.30 -13.53
N GLN A 95 -9.44 22.54 -13.06
CA GLN A 95 -8.59 23.09 -12.01
C GLN A 95 -8.74 22.33 -10.69
N GLU A 96 -9.96 21.93 -10.34
CA GLU A 96 -10.22 21.14 -9.14
C GLU A 96 -9.61 19.72 -9.21
N GLU A 97 -9.66 19.04 -10.36
CA GLU A 97 -8.99 17.74 -10.53
C GLU A 97 -7.47 17.87 -10.41
N PHE A 98 -6.89 18.95 -10.96
CA PHE A 98 -5.45 19.23 -10.80
C PHE A 98 -5.07 19.52 -9.34
N LYS A 99 -5.82 20.38 -8.64
CA LYS A 99 -5.61 20.65 -7.20
C LYS A 99 -5.74 19.38 -6.37
N THR A 100 -6.73 18.55 -6.67
CA THR A 100 -6.93 17.24 -6.02
C THR A 100 -5.71 16.35 -6.23
N TYR A 101 -5.19 16.28 -7.46
CA TYR A 101 -3.99 15.51 -7.74
C TYR A 101 -2.78 16.03 -6.95
N LEU A 102 -2.56 17.35 -6.91
CA LEU A 102 -1.48 17.94 -6.11
C LEU A 102 -1.62 17.64 -4.61
N ALA A 103 -2.83 17.69 -4.07
CA ALA A 103 -3.10 17.33 -2.68
C ALA A 103 -2.79 15.84 -2.41
N THR A 104 -3.17 14.95 -3.34
CA THR A 104 -2.79 13.53 -3.30
C THR A 104 -1.26 13.37 -3.29
N ILE A 105 -0.52 14.07 -4.16
CA ILE A 105 0.95 14.02 -4.18
C ILE A 105 1.54 14.50 -2.84
N ALA A 106 1.08 15.63 -2.31
CA ALA A 106 1.55 16.16 -1.03
C ALA A 106 1.31 15.17 0.12
N LYS A 107 0.13 14.54 0.16
CA LYS A 107 -0.20 13.48 1.13
C LYS A 107 0.76 12.29 1.01
N TRP A 108 1.08 11.87 -0.22
CA TRP A 108 1.98 10.74 -0.45
C TRP A 108 3.44 11.03 -0.10
N HIS A 109 3.90 12.28 -0.12
CA HIS A 109 5.19 12.62 0.47
C HIS A 109 5.23 12.30 1.97
N GLY A 110 4.15 12.58 2.71
CA GLY A 110 4.01 12.21 4.12
C GLY A 110 3.99 10.69 4.31
N TYR A 111 3.10 10.01 3.58
CA TYR A 111 3.02 8.54 3.64
C TYR A 111 4.31 7.85 3.23
N SER A 112 5.08 8.41 2.30
CA SER A 112 6.39 7.87 1.91
C SER A 112 7.33 7.77 3.10
N GLN A 113 7.34 8.77 3.99
CA GLN A 113 8.20 8.74 5.18
C GLN A 113 7.73 7.67 6.17
N GLU A 114 6.41 7.53 6.35
CA GLU A 114 5.85 6.46 7.18
C GLU A 114 6.13 5.07 6.63
N VAL A 115 6.00 4.88 5.32
CA VAL A 115 6.28 3.61 4.63
C VAL A 115 7.75 3.26 4.80
N ILE A 116 8.66 4.20 4.53
CA ILE A 116 10.10 4.02 4.74
C ILE A 116 10.35 3.63 6.20
N GLN A 117 9.82 4.39 7.15
CA GLN A 117 10.01 4.10 8.57
C GLN A 117 9.52 2.69 8.94
N HIS A 118 8.34 2.29 8.47
CA HIS A 118 7.77 0.97 8.73
C HIS A 118 8.66 -0.15 8.19
N ILE A 119 9.14 -0.02 6.95
CA ILE A 119 9.96 -1.06 6.30
C ILE A 119 11.44 -0.99 6.71
N THR A 120 11.89 0.01 7.47
CA THR A 120 13.30 0.10 7.93
C THR A 120 13.51 -0.09 9.43
N THR A 121 12.43 -0.23 10.20
CA THR A 121 12.46 -0.33 11.66
C THR A 121 11.94 -1.69 12.10
N LYS A 122 12.51 -2.28 13.17
CA LYS A 122 11.96 -3.53 13.70
C LYS A 122 10.59 -3.27 14.33
N PRO A 123 9.58 -4.12 14.07
CA PRO A 123 8.29 -4.02 14.73
C PRO A 123 8.49 -4.11 16.24
N LYS A 124 8.17 -3.04 16.98
CA LYS A 124 8.22 -3.06 18.43
C LYS A 124 7.17 -4.07 18.91
N ALA A 125 7.58 -5.07 19.69
CA ALA A 125 6.63 -5.94 20.37
C ALA A 125 5.66 -5.05 21.13
N LYS A 126 4.35 -5.18 20.86
CA LYS A 126 3.32 -4.46 21.62
C LYS A 126 3.43 -4.93 23.07
N THR A 127 4.15 -4.20 23.91
CA THR A 127 4.07 -4.34 25.36
C THR A 127 2.61 -4.17 25.70
N ARG A 128 1.94 -5.26 26.10
CA ARG A 128 0.66 -5.13 26.80
C ARG A 128 0.97 -4.22 27.98
N SER A 129 0.46 -2.99 27.96
CA SER A 129 0.51 -2.12 29.13
C SER A 129 0.05 -2.96 30.33
N PRO A 130 0.80 -3.03 31.43
CA PRO A 130 0.30 -3.63 32.64
C PRO A 130 -1.05 -2.96 32.92
N MET A 131 -2.10 -3.77 32.95
CA MET A 131 -3.43 -3.34 33.34
C MET A 131 -3.25 -2.58 34.65
N GLU A 132 -3.51 -1.28 34.61
CA GLU A 132 -3.44 -0.39 35.76
C GLU A 132 -4.46 -0.91 36.76
N TYR A 133 -3.99 -1.73 37.70
CA TYR A 133 -4.79 -2.28 38.77
C TYR A 133 -5.21 -1.09 39.63
N LYS A 134 -6.44 -0.61 39.45
CA LYS A 134 -7.08 0.31 40.40
C LYS A 134 -7.52 -0.54 41.60
N PRO A 135 -6.89 -0.42 42.79
CA PRO A 135 -7.38 -1.11 43.96
C PRO A 135 -8.63 -0.38 44.46
N ASN A 136 -9.79 -1.03 44.39
CA ASN A 136 -10.99 -0.57 45.06
C ASN A 136 -10.82 -0.71 46.58
N GLU A 137 -11.16 0.36 47.29
CA GLU A 137 -11.13 0.50 48.74
C GLU A 137 -11.93 -0.61 49.44
N ILE A 138 -11.27 -1.39 50.29
CA ILE A 138 -11.92 -2.25 51.29
C ILE A 138 -11.44 -1.82 52.68
N LYS A 139 -12.42 -1.61 53.55
CA LYS A 139 -12.35 -0.99 54.88
C LYS A 139 -11.42 -1.74 55.86
N GLN A 140 -10.79 -0.94 56.72
CA GLN A 140 -9.97 -1.30 57.89
C GLN A 140 -10.56 -2.42 58.78
N ARG A 141 -9.71 -3.37 59.21
CA ARG A 141 -9.60 -3.84 60.61
C ARG A 141 -8.35 -4.70 60.86
N GLY A 142 -7.55 -4.35 61.88
CA GLY A 142 -6.83 -5.32 62.72
C GLY A 142 -5.30 -5.48 62.58
N SER A 143 -4.56 -4.74 63.41
CA SER A 143 -3.38 -5.11 64.25
C SER A 143 -2.29 -6.14 63.83
N SER A 144 -1.05 -5.71 64.11
CA SER A 144 0.19 -6.38 64.60
C SER A 144 1.21 -7.07 63.66
N GLU A 145 2.32 -6.33 63.45
CA GLU A 145 3.76 -6.67 63.54
C GLU A 145 4.50 -7.63 62.56
N PRO A 146 5.84 -7.44 62.38
CA PRO A 146 6.54 -7.61 61.08
C PRO A 146 7.63 -8.70 61.07
N ARG A 147 7.88 -9.41 59.94
CA ARG A 147 9.19 -10.06 59.62
C ARG A 147 9.40 -10.37 58.13
N GLU A 148 10.54 -9.86 57.63
CA GLU A 148 11.61 -10.46 56.79
C GLU A 148 11.33 -11.19 55.47
N ASP A 149 12.00 -10.68 54.43
CA ASP A 149 12.35 -11.25 53.11
C ASP A 149 13.09 -12.61 53.25
N PRO A 150 13.00 -13.51 52.23
CA PRO A 150 14.08 -13.51 51.25
C PRO A 150 13.67 -13.86 49.81
N THR A 151 14.17 -13.04 48.87
CA THR A 151 14.79 -13.40 47.58
C THR A 151 14.48 -14.78 46.99
N THR A 152 13.81 -14.81 45.83
CA THR A 152 14.02 -15.89 44.86
C THR A 152 14.04 -15.30 43.44
N ASN A 153 15.24 -15.22 42.88
CA ASN A 153 15.48 -14.90 41.47
C ASN A 153 14.87 -16.01 40.60
N GLY A 154 13.76 -15.71 39.91
CA GLY A 154 13.29 -16.50 38.79
C GLY A 154 14.09 -16.13 37.53
N PRO A 155 14.47 -17.09 36.68
CA PRO A 155 15.17 -16.78 35.44
C PRO A 155 14.21 -16.04 34.50
N ASP A 156 14.62 -14.85 34.07
CA ASP A 156 14.04 -14.14 32.94
C ASP A 156 13.93 -15.11 31.76
N SER A 157 12.72 -15.62 31.55
CA SER A 157 12.37 -16.26 30.29
C SER A 157 12.30 -15.15 29.27
N SER A 158 13.43 -14.89 28.62
CA SER A 158 13.50 -14.16 27.37
C SER A 158 12.62 -14.88 26.36
N ALA A 159 11.35 -14.50 26.31
CA ALA A 159 10.45 -14.89 25.25
C ALA A 159 11.01 -14.29 23.97
N ASP A 160 11.77 -15.11 23.24
CA ASP A 160 12.28 -14.83 21.90
C ASP A 160 11.09 -14.50 21.00
N THR A 161 10.78 -13.21 20.91
CA THR A 161 9.69 -12.72 20.08
C THR A 161 10.27 -12.71 18.67
N GLN A 162 10.03 -13.79 17.93
CA GLN A 162 10.47 -13.94 16.56
C GLN A 162 10.19 -12.64 15.78
N ALA A 163 11.25 -12.00 15.29
CA ALA A 163 11.15 -10.71 14.64
C ALA A 163 10.29 -10.82 13.38
N LYS A 164 9.18 -10.08 13.33
CA LYS A 164 8.26 -10.07 12.19
C LYS A 164 8.87 -9.33 11.00
N ILE A 165 8.53 -9.76 9.79
CA ILE A 165 8.87 -9.06 8.54
C ILE A 165 7.89 -7.88 8.37
N PRO A 166 8.36 -6.62 8.37
CA PRO A 166 7.49 -5.49 8.07
C PRO A 166 7.04 -5.55 6.61
N VAL A 167 5.73 -5.46 6.39
CA VAL A 167 5.17 -5.36 5.04
C VAL A 167 4.31 -4.10 4.94
N ALA A 168 4.65 -3.24 4.00
CA ALA A 168 3.81 -2.13 3.60
C ALA A 168 3.00 -2.50 2.35
N LEU A 169 1.69 -2.33 2.42
CA LEU A 169 0.79 -2.54 1.29
C LEU A 169 0.09 -1.22 0.96
N VAL A 170 0.16 -0.79 -0.30
CA VAL A 170 -0.69 0.28 -0.81
C VAL A 170 -1.86 -0.32 -1.57
N SER A 171 -3.06 0.00 -1.09
CA SER A 171 -4.32 -0.50 -1.63
C SER A 171 -5.00 0.53 -2.54
N GLY A 172 -5.78 0.03 -3.49
CA GLY A 172 -6.69 0.86 -4.27
C GLY A 172 -6.06 1.73 -5.35
N GLY A 173 -4.86 1.39 -5.83
CA GLY A 173 -4.14 2.19 -6.81
C GLY A 173 -3.12 3.11 -6.15
N TYR A 174 -1.96 3.23 -6.79
CA TYR A 174 -0.86 4.04 -6.30
C TYR A 174 -0.38 4.96 -7.43
N ARG A 175 0.91 5.19 -7.54
CA ARG A 175 1.53 6.16 -8.42
C ARG A 175 1.16 5.99 -9.89
N VAL A 176 1.08 4.78 -10.43
CA VAL A 176 0.74 4.55 -11.84
C VAL A 176 -0.73 4.78 -12.09
N THR A 177 -1.59 4.18 -11.27
CA THR A 177 -3.05 4.36 -11.37
C THR A 177 -3.44 5.82 -11.19
N LEU A 178 -2.91 6.50 -10.18
CA LEU A 178 -3.22 7.90 -9.88
C LEU A 178 -2.69 8.83 -10.97
N SER A 179 -1.46 8.66 -11.46
CA SER A 179 -0.93 9.46 -12.58
C SER A 179 -1.74 9.24 -13.86
N THR A 180 -2.14 7.99 -14.14
CA THR A 180 -2.96 7.67 -15.32
C THR A 180 -4.34 8.33 -15.20
N ARG A 181 -4.99 8.25 -14.04
CA ARG A 181 -6.29 8.88 -13.80
C ARG A 181 -6.20 10.40 -13.91
N ALA A 182 -5.16 11.01 -13.37
CA ALA A 182 -4.93 12.45 -13.47
C ALA A 182 -4.73 12.88 -14.93
N ALA A 183 -3.87 12.18 -15.68
CA ALA A 183 -3.60 12.47 -17.09
C ALA A 183 -4.81 12.29 -18.01
N LEU A 184 -5.78 11.45 -17.63
CA LEU A 184 -7.03 11.27 -18.36
C LEU A 184 -8.10 12.29 -18.01
N LYS A 185 -8.09 12.82 -16.78
CA LYS A 185 -9.10 13.75 -16.26
C LYS A 185 -8.75 15.21 -16.48
N ILE A 186 -7.47 15.54 -16.47
CA ILE A 186 -6.98 16.90 -16.66
C ILE A 186 -6.83 17.13 -18.17
N PRO A 187 -7.63 18.02 -18.78
CA PRO A 187 -7.57 18.28 -20.21
C PRO A 187 -6.24 18.94 -20.61
N ILE A 188 -5.81 18.63 -21.84
CA ILE A 188 -4.69 19.31 -22.50
C ILE A 188 -5.30 20.41 -23.37
N ASN A 189 -5.04 21.67 -23.01
CA ASN A 189 -5.59 22.85 -23.70
C ASN A 189 -4.55 23.56 -24.60
N ASP A 190 -3.36 22.97 -24.74
CA ASP A 190 -2.24 23.49 -25.50
C ASP A 190 -1.67 22.41 -26.44
N ALA A 191 -0.48 22.65 -26.99
CA ALA A 191 0.16 21.74 -27.95
C ALA A 191 0.85 20.51 -27.30
N TYR A 192 0.61 20.22 -26.02
CA TYR A 192 1.28 19.13 -25.31
C TYR A 192 0.82 17.76 -25.81
N ALA A 193 1.74 16.81 -26.02
CA ALA A 193 1.36 15.46 -26.43
C ALA A 193 0.80 14.66 -25.25
N PRO A 194 -0.13 13.71 -25.45
CA PRO A 194 -0.65 12.88 -24.37
C PRO A 194 0.41 12.11 -23.57
N LEU A 195 1.49 11.67 -24.24
CA LEU A 195 2.61 11.01 -23.58
C LEU A 195 3.37 11.96 -22.65
N ASP A 196 3.65 13.17 -23.12
CA ASP A 196 4.31 14.20 -22.32
C ASP A 196 3.43 14.59 -21.13
N HIS A 197 2.11 14.68 -21.34
CA HIS A 197 1.15 14.99 -20.28
C HIS A 197 1.16 13.93 -19.18
N TYR A 198 1.10 12.65 -19.54
CA TYR A 198 1.27 11.56 -18.58
C TYR A 198 2.63 11.63 -17.88
N GLN A 199 3.70 11.90 -18.63
CA GLN A 199 5.04 12.03 -18.06
C GLN A 199 5.10 13.15 -17.02
N TRP A 200 4.48 14.30 -17.29
CA TRP A 200 4.36 15.39 -16.33
C TRP A 200 3.62 14.95 -15.06
N MET A 201 2.48 14.26 -15.19
CA MET A 201 1.76 13.73 -14.02
C MET A 201 2.62 12.73 -13.23
N ALA A 202 3.30 11.81 -13.91
CA ALA A 202 4.20 10.84 -13.28
C ALA A 202 5.39 11.52 -12.60
N THR A 203 5.92 12.61 -13.16
CA THR A 203 7.10 13.30 -12.64
C THR A 203 6.91 13.91 -11.26
N MET A 204 5.66 14.17 -10.85
CA MET A 204 5.34 14.70 -9.52
C MET A 204 5.61 13.70 -8.39
N TRP A 205 5.77 12.40 -8.70
CA TRP A 205 6.10 11.37 -7.72
C TRP A 205 7.58 11.36 -7.30
N ARG A 206 8.41 12.29 -7.80
CA ARG A 206 9.80 12.41 -7.37
C ARG A 206 9.89 12.65 -5.87
N GLY A 207 10.78 11.91 -5.20
CA GLY A 207 10.95 11.99 -3.75
C GLY A 207 9.92 11.18 -2.94
N ILE A 208 9.03 10.45 -3.61
CA ILE A 208 8.15 9.45 -3.01
C ILE A 208 8.71 8.07 -3.34
N VAL A 209 8.81 7.20 -2.34
CA VAL A 209 9.35 5.83 -2.46
C VAL A 209 8.48 4.96 -3.37
N GLY A 210 9.08 4.13 -4.22
CA GLY A 210 8.38 3.15 -5.03
C GLY A 210 8.21 1.79 -4.33
N PRO A 211 7.21 0.97 -4.71
CA PRO A 211 7.11 -0.42 -4.29
C PRO A 211 8.30 -1.26 -4.76
N ASP A 212 8.61 -2.28 -3.96
CA ASP A 212 9.41 -3.43 -4.34
C ASP A 212 8.65 -4.38 -5.26
N LEU A 213 7.34 -4.57 -5.03
CA LEU A 213 6.47 -5.41 -5.86
C LEU A 213 5.27 -4.61 -6.32
N THR A 214 5.01 -4.64 -7.62
CA THR A 214 3.76 -4.12 -8.18
C THR A 214 2.86 -5.25 -8.63
N ILE A 215 1.58 -5.17 -8.24
CA ILE A 215 0.52 -6.06 -8.67
C ILE A 215 -0.37 -5.24 -9.61
N ASN A 216 -0.21 -5.44 -10.91
CA ASN A 216 -0.97 -4.77 -11.94
C ASN A 216 -2.29 -5.50 -12.21
N VAL A 217 -3.39 -4.96 -11.73
CA VAL A 217 -4.74 -5.50 -11.88
C VAL A 217 -5.43 -4.82 -13.06
N CYS A 218 -5.68 -5.60 -14.11
CA CYS A 218 -6.23 -5.12 -15.36
C CYS A 218 -7.60 -5.74 -15.66
N THR A 219 -8.51 -4.95 -16.20
CA THR A 219 -9.71 -5.49 -16.85
C THR A 219 -9.43 -5.86 -18.29
N VAL A 220 -9.97 -7.00 -18.72
CA VAL A 220 -9.91 -7.46 -20.10
C VAL A 220 -11.30 -7.81 -20.61
N LYS A 221 -11.52 -7.62 -21.91
CA LYS A 221 -12.79 -8.00 -22.55
C LYS A 221 -12.92 -9.51 -22.56
N GLU A 222 -14.15 -10.01 -22.48
CA GLU A 222 -14.44 -11.46 -22.47
C GLU A 222 -13.75 -12.20 -23.63
N LYS A 223 -13.82 -11.64 -24.85
CA LYS A 223 -13.17 -12.20 -26.04
C LYS A 223 -11.63 -12.33 -25.96
N ASP A 224 -11.00 -11.51 -25.12
CA ASP A 224 -9.55 -11.43 -24.97
C ASP A 224 -9.10 -12.11 -23.65
N PHE A 225 -10.04 -12.61 -22.84
CA PHE A 225 -9.75 -13.26 -21.57
C PHE A 225 -9.32 -14.71 -21.76
N ASN A 226 -8.15 -15.05 -21.23
CA ASN A 226 -7.69 -16.42 -21.11
C ASN A 226 -7.55 -16.76 -19.62
N PRO A 227 -8.34 -17.69 -19.07
CA PRO A 227 -8.25 -18.09 -17.66
C PRO A 227 -6.85 -18.57 -17.24
N LYS A 228 -6.09 -19.16 -18.18
CA LYS A 228 -4.70 -19.59 -17.91
C LYS A 228 -3.73 -18.42 -17.72
N CYS A 229 -4.11 -17.23 -18.17
CA CYS A 229 -3.35 -15.99 -18.04
C CYS A 229 -4.03 -15.00 -17.07
N ALA A 230 -4.98 -15.47 -16.24
CA ALA A 230 -5.64 -14.64 -15.23
C ALA A 230 -4.67 -14.15 -14.14
N PHE A 231 -3.60 -14.91 -13.91
CA PHE A 231 -2.46 -14.51 -13.08
C PHE A 231 -1.15 -14.80 -13.82
N GLU A 232 -0.22 -13.85 -13.82
CA GLU A 232 1.10 -14.02 -14.41
C GLU A 232 2.16 -13.24 -13.63
N GLN A 233 3.28 -13.88 -13.29
CA GLN A 233 4.46 -13.18 -12.79
C GLN A 233 5.36 -12.80 -13.97
N THR A 234 5.20 -11.59 -14.48
CA THR A 234 5.93 -11.09 -15.66
C THR A 234 7.39 -10.69 -15.39
N GLY A 235 7.79 -10.63 -14.12
CA GLY A 235 9.17 -10.35 -13.69
C GLY A 235 9.35 -10.49 -12.18
N PRO A 236 10.58 -10.28 -11.67
CA PRO A 236 10.87 -10.45 -10.24
C PRO A 236 10.08 -9.50 -9.33
N ASN A 237 9.62 -8.36 -9.87
CA ASN A 237 8.97 -7.28 -9.13
C ASN A 237 7.61 -6.87 -9.73
N MET A 238 7.04 -7.71 -10.62
CA MET A 238 5.78 -7.42 -11.30
C MET A 238 4.91 -8.67 -11.44
N MET A 239 3.73 -8.62 -10.84
CA MET A 239 2.64 -9.59 -11.04
C MET A 239 1.50 -8.92 -11.78
N VAL A 240 0.83 -9.66 -12.67
CA VAL A 240 -0.32 -9.19 -13.44
C VAL A 240 -1.52 -10.06 -13.10
N VAL A 241 -2.63 -9.40 -12.77
CA VAL A 241 -3.92 -10.04 -12.51
C VAL A 241 -4.90 -9.54 -13.56
N ARG A 242 -5.48 -10.44 -14.34
CA ARG A 242 -6.46 -10.10 -15.40
C ARG A 242 -7.84 -10.56 -14.97
N ILE A 243 -8.79 -9.65 -15.01
CA ILE A 243 -10.17 -9.89 -14.61
C ILE A 243 -11.08 -9.49 -15.76
N MET A 244 -12.14 -10.26 -16.03
CA MET A 244 -13.08 -9.88 -17.07
C MET A 244 -13.81 -8.58 -16.71
N GLU A 245 -14.04 -7.73 -17.70
CA GLU A 245 -14.78 -6.48 -17.51
C GLU A 245 -16.17 -6.74 -16.90
N GLY A 246 -16.51 -5.99 -15.85
CA GLY A 246 -17.75 -6.17 -15.09
C GLY A 246 -17.73 -7.29 -14.03
N GLN A 247 -16.64 -8.06 -13.93
CA GLN A 247 -16.49 -9.09 -12.90
C GLN A 247 -15.63 -8.62 -11.73
N SER A 248 -15.83 -9.25 -10.58
CA SER A 248 -14.99 -9.12 -9.39
C SER A 248 -13.86 -10.15 -9.40
N LEU A 249 -12.91 -9.99 -8.49
CA LEU A 249 -11.88 -11.00 -8.26
C LEU A 249 -12.53 -12.28 -7.71
N ASP A 250 -12.41 -13.39 -8.44
CA ASP A 250 -12.96 -14.66 -7.99
C ASP A 250 -12.13 -15.28 -6.85
N ASP A 251 -12.77 -16.18 -6.12
CA ASP A 251 -12.25 -16.80 -4.90
C ASP A 251 -10.99 -17.65 -5.16
N THR A 252 -10.86 -18.25 -6.35
CA THR A 252 -9.69 -19.06 -6.73
C THR A 252 -8.51 -18.15 -7.03
N LEU A 253 -8.74 -17.11 -7.84
CA LEU A 253 -7.74 -16.12 -8.19
C LEU A 253 -7.29 -15.31 -6.96
N ALA A 254 -8.20 -14.96 -6.06
CA ALA A 254 -7.89 -14.29 -4.79
C ALA A 254 -6.93 -15.12 -3.92
N ARG A 255 -7.18 -16.42 -3.76
CA ARG A 255 -6.27 -17.33 -3.04
C ARG A 255 -4.90 -17.41 -3.72
N ARG A 256 -4.89 -17.47 -5.06
CA ARG A 256 -3.65 -17.50 -5.86
C ARG A 256 -2.82 -16.22 -5.64
N VAL A 257 -3.44 -15.05 -5.72
CA VAL A 257 -2.78 -13.75 -5.50
C VAL A 257 -2.21 -13.68 -4.08
N GLY A 258 -3.01 -14.02 -3.07
CA GLY A 258 -2.55 -14.04 -1.67
C GLY A 258 -1.35 -14.96 -1.46
N PHE A 259 -1.39 -16.17 -2.01
CA PHE A 259 -0.29 -17.15 -1.94
C PHE A 259 0.99 -16.61 -2.58
N GLU A 260 0.93 -16.19 -3.84
CA GLU A 260 2.11 -15.78 -4.60
C GLU A 260 2.78 -14.54 -4.00
N VAL A 261 1.98 -13.58 -3.52
CA VAL A 261 2.50 -12.39 -2.83
C VAL A 261 3.16 -12.77 -1.51
N ALA A 262 2.59 -13.71 -0.76
CA ALA A 262 3.15 -14.17 0.50
C ALA A 262 4.47 -14.93 0.31
N GLU A 263 4.58 -15.74 -0.76
CA GLU A 263 5.83 -16.41 -1.14
C GLU A 263 6.87 -15.38 -1.58
N TRP A 264 6.48 -14.39 -2.38
CA TRP A 264 7.36 -13.31 -2.81
C TRP A 264 7.92 -12.53 -1.61
N VAL A 265 7.09 -12.19 -0.62
CA VAL A 265 7.52 -11.49 0.61
C VAL A 265 8.60 -12.27 1.36
N ARG A 266 8.44 -13.59 1.43
CA ARG A 266 9.37 -14.50 2.14
C ARG A 266 10.57 -14.92 1.31
N SER A 267 10.54 -14.69 -0.01
CA SER A 267 11.70 -14.94 -0.84
C SER A 267 12.86 -14.10 -0.31
N VAL A 268 13.97 -14.77 0.03
CA VAL A 268 15.19 -14.11 0.49
C VAL A 268 15.77 -13.39 -0.72
N ASP A 269 16.20 -12.15 -0.56
CA ASP A 269 17.00 -11.45 -1.57
C ASP A 269 18.20 -12.34 -1.93
N LEU A 270 18.14 -13.07 -3.06
CA LEU A 270 19.33 -13.56 -3.74
C LEU A 270 19.99 -12.33 -4.34
N ALA A 271 20.72 -11.61 -3.49
CA ALA A 271 21.75 -10.61 -3.73
C ALA A 271 21.45 -9.51 -4.77
#